data_AF-A0A2W2LJK3-F1
#
_entry.id   AF-A0A2W2LJK3-F1
#
_cell.length_a   1.000
_cell.length_b   1.000
_cell.length_c   1.000
_cell.angle_alpha   90.00
_cell.angle_beta   90.00
_cell.angle_gamma   90.00
#
_symmetry.space_group_name_H-M   'P 1'
#
loop_
_entity.id
_entity.type
_entity.pdbx_description
1 polymer ?
#
loop_
_entity_poly.entity_id
_entity_poly.type
_entity_poly.pdbx_seq_one_letter_code
_entity_poly.pdbx_strand_id
1 'polypeptide(L)'
;MSEQFQIQPMGDHDYLVRARYSGGVMESRFQASPDVVSLLHVAEDDEQRVIEETVLYLSERQPVMDIPPLVDLDDVAAAYGDQYIDELSRRLKHA
;
A
#
# COMPACT_ATOMS: atom_id res chain seq x y z
N MET A 1 -0.35 -3.50 -18.08
CA MET A 1 0.39 -4.74 -17.76
C MET A 1 0.36 -4.81 -16.25
N SER A 2 -0.24 -5.85 -15.68
CA SER A 2 -0.31 -6.00 -14.22
C SER A 2 1.10 -6.27 -13.71
N GLU A 3 1.71 -5.28 -13.07
CA GLU A 3 2.84 -5.50 -12.19
C GLU A 3 2.40 -6.56 -11.18
N GLN A 4 3.05 -7.72 -11.20
CA GLN A 4 2.70 -8.82 -10.31
C GLN A 4 3.28 -8.50 -8.94
N PHE A 5 2.51 -7.78 -8.13
CA PHE A 5 2.79 -7.60 -6.72
C PHE A 5 2.42 -8.87 -5.97
N GLN A 6 3.36 -9.41 -5.19
CA GLN A 6 3.07 -10.46 -4.22
C GLN A 6 2.99 -9.83 -2.85
N ILE A 7 1.82 -9.90 -2.22
CA ILE A 7 1.57 -9.40 -0.88
C ILE A 7 1.49 -10.61 0.05
N GLN A 8 2.32 -10.63 1.09
CA GLN A 8 2.33 -11.66 2.12
C GLN A 8 2.06 -11.03 3.48
N PRO A 9 0.98 -11.39 4.19
CA PRO A 9 0.79 -10.99 5.57
C PRO A 9 1.88 -11.63 6.45
N MET A 10 2.57 -10.83 7.24
CA MET A 10 3.64 -11.25 8.14
C MET A 10 3.23 -11.20 9.62
N GLY A 11 2.17 -10.46 9.95
CA GLY A 11 1.67 -10.29 11.31
C GLY A 11 0.45 -9.39 11.35
N ASP A 12 0.14 -8.89 12.55
CA ASP A 12 -0.90 -7.88 12.78
C ASP A 12 -0.47 -6.58 12.09
N HIS A 13 -1.25 -6.11 11.12
CA HIS A 13 -0.97 -4.88 10.38
C HIS A 13 0.34 -4.85 9.59
N ASP A 14 0.96 -6.01 9.35
CA ASP A 14 2.29 -6.11 8.76
C ASP A 14 2.26 -6.94 7.49
N TYR A 15 2.66 -6.33 6.36
CA TYR A 15 2.58 -6.94 5.04
C TYR A 15 3.90 -6.81 4.29
N LEU A 16 4.41 -7.92 3.76
CA LEU A 16 5.56 -7.93 2.88
C LEU A 16 5.09 -7.89 1.43
N VAL A 17 5.44 -6.83 0.74
CA VAL A 17 5.17 -6.63 -0.67
C VAL A 17 6.43 -6.91 -1.47
N ARG A 18 6.29 -7.75 -2.50
CA ARG A 18 7.36 -8.06 -3.44
C ARG A 18 6.95 -7.73 -4.85
N ALA A 19 7.72 -6.89 -5.52
CA ALA A 19 7.50 -6.49 -6.90
C ALA A 19 8.68 -6.92 -7.78
N ARG A 20 8.41 -7.52 -8.93
CA ARG A 20 9.46 -7.76 -9.94
C ARG A 20 9.54 -6.58 -10.89
N TYR A 21 10.72 -6.03 -11.08
CA TYR A 21 11.00 -4.95 -12.02
C TYR A 21 12.17 -5.30 -12.92
N SER A 22 12.42 -4.51 -13.95
CA SER A 22 13.42 -4.79 -14.99
C SER A 22 14.85 -4.97 -14.45
N GLY A 23 15.15 -4.41 -13.27
CA GLY A 23 16.46 -4.48 -12.63
C GLY A 23 16.57 -5.46 -11.45
N GLY A 24 15.49 -6.16 -11.07
CA GLY A 24 15.53 -7.10 -9.95
C GLY A 24 14.18 -7.35 -9.27
N VAL A 25 14.26 -7.73 -7.99
CA VAL A 25 13.09 -7.87 -7.10
C VAL A 25 13.18 -6.79 -6.05
N MET A 26 12.10 -6.05 -5.87
CA MET A 26 11.94 -5.10 -4.80
C MET A 26 11.15 -5.78 -3.68
N GLU A 27 11.63 -5.65 -2.46
CA GLU A 27 10.95 -6.13 -1.25
C GLU A 27 10.71 -4.93 -0.34
N SER A 28 9.44 -4.69 -0.02
CA SER A 28 9.00 -3.64 0.88
C SER A 28 8.17 -4.22 2.00
N ARG A 29 8.37 -3.73 3.22
CA ARG A 29 7.47 -4.01 4.33
C ARG A 29 6.51 -2.83 4.48
N PHE A 30 5.22 -3.12 4.36
CA PHE A 30 4.15 -2.18 4.58
C PHE A 30 3.52 -2.42 5.93
N GLN A 31 3.40 -1.37 6.73
CA GLN A 31 2.69 -1.40 8.00
C GLN A 31 1.37 -0.65 7.83
N ALA A 32 0.26 -1.37 7.96
CA ALA A 32 -1.05 -0.76 8.02
C ALA A 32 -1.16 0.02 9.34
N SER A 33 -1.59 1.27 9.24
CA SER A 33 -1.90 2.07 10.43
C SER A 33 -3.40 1.90 10.71
N PRO A 34 -3.80 1.36 11.89
CA PRO A 34 -5.21 1.15 12.22
C PRO A 34 -5.99 2.47 12.23
N ASP A 35 -5.35 3.60 12.51
CA ASP A 35 -5.93 4.94 12.36
C ASP A 35 -6.29 5.25 10.90
N VAL A 36 -5.38 4.98 9.95
CA VAL A 36 -5.62 5.17 8.52
C VAL A 36 -6.69 4.22 8.00
N VAL A 37 -6.65 2.95 8.41
CA VAL A 37 -7.67 1.95 8.04
C VAL A 37 -9.04 2.35 8.56
N SER A 38 -9.10 2.87 9.80
CA SER A 38 -10.33 3.41 10.40
C SER A 38 -10.86 4.62 9.63
N LEU A 39 -9.98 5.53 9.18
CA LEU A 39 -10.36 6.70 8.36
C LEU A 39 -10.94 6.28 7.00
N LEU A 40 -10.41 5.21 6.40
CA LEU A 40 -10.90 4.65 5.15
C LEU A 40 -12.27 3.96 5.28
N HIS A 41 -12.76 3.77 6.52
CA HIS A 41 -14.01 3.08 6.85
C HIS A 41 -14.11 1.68 6.22
N VAL A 42 -12.98 0.99 6.09
CA VAL A 42 -12.91 -0.39 5.60
C VAL A 42 -12.84 -1.37 6.75
N ALA A 43 -13.30 -2.60 6.53
CA ALA A 43 -13.15 -3.66 7.50
C ALA A 43 -11.66 -4.02 7.65
N GLU A 44 -11.26 -4.46 8.84
CA GLU A 44 -9.90 -4.97 9.09
C GLU A 44 -9.54 -6.14 8.15
N ASP A 45 -10.53 -6.93 7.71
CA ASP A 45 -10.37 -8.00 6.71
C ASP A 45 -10.01 -7.48 5.30
N ASP A 46 -10.32 -6.22 4.99
CA ASP A 46 -9.96 -5.55 3.73
C ASP A 46 -8.59 -4.82 3.82
N GLU A 47 -7.89 -4.90 4.96
CA GLU A 47 -6.61 -4.20 5.17
C GLU A 47 -5.54 -4.62 4.13
N GLN A 48 -5.50 -5.90 3.75
CA GLN A 48 -4.60 -6.35 2.69
C GLN A 48 -4.85 -5.61 1.36
N ARG A 49 -6.11 -5.27 1.06
CA ARG A 49 -6.47 -4.48 -0.14
C ARG A 49 -6.03 -3.04 0.00
N VAL A 50 -6.09 -2.46 1.21
CA VAL A 50 -5.53 -1.13 1.48
C VAL A 50 -4.04 -1.11 1.13
N ILE A 51 -3.29 -2.15 1.51
CA ILE A 51 -1.88 -2.26 1.16
C ILE A 51 -1.69 -2.40 -0.35
N GLU A 52 -2.47 -3.26 -1.01
CA GLU A 52 -2.41 -3.42 -2.48
C GLU A 52 -2.64 -2.10 -3.22
N GLU A 53 -3.70 -1.38 -2.86
CA GLU A 53 -4.04 -0.09 -3.45
C GLU A 53 -3.00 0.99 -3.12
N THR A 54 -2.38 0.94 -1.94
CA THR A 54 -1.27 1.83 -1.57
C THR A 54 -0.04 1.58 -2.42
N VAL A 55 0.32 0.31 -2.64
CA VAL A 55 1.46 -0.06 -3.49
C VAL A 55 1.22 0.40 -4.92
N LEU A 56 0.01 0.19 -5.45
CA LEU A 56 -0.40 0.68 -6.76
C LEU A 56 -0.31 2.22 -6.84
N TYR A 57 -0.85 2.91 -5.83
CA TYR A 57 -0.81 4.37 -5.74
C TYR A 57 0.63 4.92 -5.78
N LEU A 58 1.56 4.27 -5.06
CA LEU A 58 2.98 4.63 -5.07
C LEU A 58 3.64 4.30 -6.40
N SER A 59 3.39 3.10 -6.96
CA SER A 59 3.97 2.64 -8.23
C SER A 59 3.55 3.51 -9.42
N GLU A 60 2.36 4.11 -9.37
CA GLU A 60 1.90 5.08 -10.38
C GLU A 60 2.61 6.44 -10.30
N ARG A 61 3.16 6.80 -9.14
CA ARG A 61 3.81 8.09 -8.89
C ARG A 61 5.32 8.03 -8.98
N GLN A 62 5.90 6.91 -8.58
CA GLN A 62 7.33 6.71 -8.56
C GLN A 62 7.68 5.28 -8.97
N PRO A 63 8.90 5.06 -9.51
CA PRO A 63 9.37 3.73 -9.82
C PRO A 63 9.30 2.80 -8.60
N VAL A 64 8.91 1.54 -8.79
CA VAL A 64 8.87 0.55 -7.70
C VAL A 64 10.21 0.39 -6.99
N MET A 65 11.33 0.62 -7.68
CA MET A 65 12.68 0.59 -7.11
C MET A 65 12.96 1.75 -6.14
N ASP A 66 12.19 2.83 -6.19
CA ASP A 66 12.27 3.96 -5.26
C ASP A 66 11.30 3.83 -4.09
N ILE A 67 10.49 2.76 -4.05
CA ILE A 67 9.65 2.48 -2.88
C ILE A 67 10.58 2.14 -1.70
N PRO A 68 10.41 2.79 -0.54
CA PRO A 68 11.20 2.50 0.65
C PRO A 68 11.07 1.02 1.07
N PRO A 69 12.09 0.44 1.73
CA PRO A 69 12.00 -0.94 2.24
C PRO A 69 11.04 -1.08 3.43
N LEU A 70 10.68 0.03 4.08
CA LEU A 70 9.68 0.10 5.13
C LEU A 70 8.76 1.29 4.84
N VAL A 71 7.47 1.02 4.72
CA VAL A 71 6.44 2.02 4.42
C VAL A 71 5.35 1.92 5.47
N ASP A 72 5.17 2.97 6.26
CA ASP A 72 4.03 3.10 7.15
C ASP A 72 2.92 3.88 6.45
N LEU A 73 1.68 3.41 6.57
CA LEU A 73 0.51 4.11 6.04
C LEU A 73 0.34 5.50 6.68
N ASP A 74 0.74 5.67 7.95
CA ASP A 74 0.73 6.97 8.62
C ASP A 74 1.70 7.95 7.97
N ASP A 75 2.92 7.50 7.64
CA ASP A 75 3.92 8.30 6.92
C ASP A 75 3.45 8.65 5.51
N VAL A 76 2.81 7.70 4.81
CA VAL A 76 2.23 7.95 3.47
C VAL A 76 1.08 8.96 3.57
N ALA A 77 0.20 8.81 4.55
CA ALA A 77 -0.89 9.76 4.80
C ALA A 77 -0.34 11.15 5.18
N ALA A 78 0.75 11.23 5.95
CA ALA A 78 1.41 12.48 6.29
C ALA A 78 2.08 13.13 5.07
N ALA A 79 2.66 12.34 4.16
CA ALA A 79 3.34 12.83 2.96
C ALA A 79 2.37 13.31 1.88
N TYR A 80 1.26 12.58 1.66
CA TYR A 80 0.31 12.85 0.57
C TYR A 80 -0.99 13.53 1.06
N GLY A 81 -1.24 13.56 2.36
CA GLY A 81 -2.41 14.18 2.98
C GLY A 81 -3.74 13.53 2.58
N ASP A 82 -4.81 14.33 2.62
CA ASP A 82 -6.18 13.89 2.35
C ASP A 82 -6.34 13.26 0.95
N GLN A 83 -5.51 13.66 -0.03
CA GLN A 83 -5.56 13.12 -1.39
C GLN A 83 -5.31 11.61 -1.45
N TYR A 84 -4.46 11.09 -0.57
CA TYR A 84 -4.20 9.66 -0.47
C TYR A 84 -5.43 8.92 0.06
N ILE A 85 -6.05 9.43 1.12
CA ILE A 85 -7.24 8.84 1.75
C ILE A 85 -8.45 8.86 0.80
N ASP A 86 -8.71 9.99 0.15
CA ASP A 86 -9.79 10.10 -0.84
C ASP A 86 -9.59 9.16 -2.03
N GLU A 87 -8.35 9.02 -2.50
CA GLU A 87 -8.05 8.14 -3.62
C GLU A 87 -8.21 6.67 -3.24
N LEU A 88 -7.65 6.23 -2.11
CA LEU A 88 -7.85 4.86 -1.64
C LEU A 88 -9.32 4.56 -1.39
N SER A 89 -10.05 5.47 -0.73
CA SER A 89 -11.48 5.28 -0.48
C SER A 89 -12.26 5.12 -1.79
N ARG A 90 -11.90 5.88 -2.83
CA ARG A 90 -12.51 5.72 -4.15
C ARG A 90 -12.18 4.37 -4.79
N ARG A 91 -10.92 3.94 -4.74
CA ARG A 91 -10.50 2.67 -5.34
C ARG A 91 -11.12 1.47 -4.63
N LEU A 92 -11.14 1.48 -3.30
CA LEU A 92 -11.72 0.43 -2.47
C LEU A 92 -13.25 0.33 -2.61
N LYS A 93 -13.94 1.45 -2.91
CA LYS A 93 -15.40 1.44 -3.21
C LYS A 93 -15.74 0.90 -4.60
N HIS A 94 -14.78 0.87 -5.52
CA HIS A 94 -14.99 0.49 -6.92
C HIS A 94 -14.46 -0.90 -7.30
N ALA A 95 -13.85 -1.63 -6.36
CA ALA A 95 -13.28 -2.96 -6.55
C ALA A 95 -14.13 -4.04 -5.88
#